data_AF-A0A2V6ZTV9-F1
#
_entry.id   AF-A0A2V6ZTV9-F1
#
_cell.length_a   1.000
_cell.length_b   1.000
_cell.length_c   1.000
_cell.angle_alpha   90.00
_cell.angle_beta   90.00
_cell.angle_gamma   90.00
#
_symmetry.space_group_name_H-M   'P 1'
#
loop_
_entity.id
_entity.type
_entity.pdbx_description
1 polymer ?
#
loop_
_entity_poly.entity_id
_entity_poly.type
_entity_poly.pdbx_seq_one_letter_code
_entity_poly.pdbx_strand_id
1 'polypeptide(L)'
;MRVICASCRVEGRSGDLGEKAPFDDPAETHGYCPRHAALLLAALPSLSFPDVELLIVVRRHDVTLFEYLQRRLDGVRGVKVILDRRVSDRRHALGQRAPDRRRLRRRLRLGQASSLGYTVVRFRPR
;
A
#
# COMPACT_ATOMS: atom_id res chain seq x y z
N MET A 1 12.25 -11.77 -27.61
CA MET A 1 12.30 -12.43 -26.28
C MET A 1 10.91 -12.45 -25.66
N ARG A 2 10.42 -13.61 -25.25
CA ARG A 2 9.13 -13.73 -24.56
C ARG A 2 9.27 -13.35 -23.09
N VAL A 3 8.29 -12.66 -22.53
CA VAL A 3 8.28 -12.24 -21.12
C VAL A 3 7.20 -13.02 -20.37
N ILE A 4 7.60 -13.74 -19.32
CA ILE A 4 6.72 -14.57 -18.51
C ILE A 4 6.72 -14.07 -17.06
N CYS A 5 5.55 -14.00 -16.44
CA CYS A 5 5.42 -13.71 -15.02
C CYS A 5 6.00 -14.86 -14.18
N ALA A 6 7.05 -14.59 -13.41
CA ALA A 6 7.75 -15.59 -12.60
C ALA A 6 6.81 -16.33 -11.64
N SER A 7 5.94 -15.60 -10.95
CA SER A 7 4.98 -16.20 -10.01
C SER A 7 3.84 -16.95 -10.69
N CYS A 8 3.34 -16.48 -11.85
CA CYS A 8 2.33 -17.24 -12.60
C CYS A 8 2.88 -18.59 -13.05
N ARG A 9 4.15 -18.65 -13.46
CA ARG A 9 4.82 -19.90 -13.86
C ARG A 9 4.90 -20.90 -12.70
N VAL A 10 5.24 -20.43 -11.50
CA VAL A 10 5.23 -21.26 -10.28
C VAL A 10 3.81 -21.75 -9.95
N GLU A 11 2.78 -20.95 -10.22
CA GLU A 11 1.37 -21.33 -10.07
C GLU A 11 0.83 -22.23 -11.20
N GLY A 12 1.64 -22.62 -12.19
CA GLY A 12 1.21 -23.42 -13.34
C GLY A 12 0.30 -22.66 -14.33
N ARG A 13 0.25 -21.33 -14.26
CA ARG A 13 -0.49 -20.46 -15.20
C ARG A 13 0.45 -19.99 -16.31
N SER A 14 -0.10 -19.66 -17.50
CA SER A 14 0.70 -19.21 -18.64
C SER A 14 1.63 -18.05 -18.28
N GLY A 15 1.12 -17.07 -17.55
CA GLY A 15 1.90 -15.93 -17.09
C GLY A 15 2.41 -15.04 -18.21
N ASP A 16 1.90 -15.17 -19.42
CA ASP A 16 2.37 -14.44 -20.59
C ASP A 16 2.21 -12.92 -20.40
N LEU A 17 3.30 -12.18 -20.58
CA LEU A 17 3.37 -10.72 -20.51
C LEU A 17 3.68 -10.09 -21.88
N GLY A 18 3.70 -10.89 -22.95
CA GLY A 18 4.06 -10.46 -24.30
C GLY A 18 5.55 -10.59 -24.57
N GLU A 19 6.04 -9.78 -25.52
CA GLU A 19 7.41 -9.82 -25.99
C GLU A 19 8.16 -8.51 -25.73
N LYS A 20 9.48 -8.61 -25.60
CA LYS A 20 10.37 -7.46 -25.60
C LYS A 20 11.51 -7.66 -26.60
N ALA A 21 12.05 -6.54 -27.06
CA ALA A 21 13.20 -6.53 -27.95
C ALA A 21 14.44 -7.21 -27.31
N PRO A 22 15.30 -7.87 -28.12
CA PRO A 22 15.12 -8.15 -29.55
C PRO A 22 13.97 -9.14 -29.80
N PHE A 23 13.14 -8.89 -30.82
CA PHE A 23 11.93 -9.69 -31.08
C PHE A 23 12.25 -11.05 -31.72
N ASP A 24 13.35 -11.14 -32.47
CA ASP A 24 13.80 -12.38 -33.14
C ASP A 24 14.49 -13.37 -32.20
N ASP A 25 14.72 -12.99 -30.94
CA ASP A 25 15.31 -13.86 -29.93
C ASP A 25 14.21 -14.69 -29.24
N PRO A 26 14.22 -16.03 -29.38
CA PRO A 26 13.21 -16.90 -28.76
C PRO A 26 13.39 -17.07 -27.25
N ALA A 27 14.44 -16.51 -26.65
CA ALA A 27 14.70 -16.65 -25.22
C ALA A 27 13.55 -16.11 -24.35
N GLU A 28 13.32 -16.80 -23.23
CA GLU A 28 12.39 -16.38 -22.20
C GLU A 28 13.07 -15.46 -21.19
N THR A 29 12.34 -14.44 -20.76
CA THR A 29 12.72 -13.56 -19.66
C THR A 29 11.58 -13.44 -18.66
N HIS A 30 11.89 -13.04 -17.42
CA HIS A 30 10.91 -13.02 -16.35
C HIS A 30 10.54 -11.61 -15.92
N GLY A 31 9.26 -11.42 -15.59
CA GLY A 31 8.71 -10.21 -14.99
C GLY A 31 7.64 -10.55 -13.95
N TYR A 32 6.87 -9.54 -13.53
CA TYR A 32 5.69 -9.72 -12.68
C TYR A 32 4.47 -9.08 -13.32
N CYS A 33 3.38 -9.84 -13.44
CA CYS A 33 2.09 -9.30 -13.87
C CYS A 33 1.56 -8.29 -12.83
N PRO A 34 0.62 -7.40 -13.18
CA PRO A 34 0.09 -6.40 -12.24
C PRO A 34 -0.42 -6.98 -10.92
N ARG A 35 -1.03 -8.18 -10.95
CA ARG A 35 -1.47 -8.90 -9.75
C ARG A 35 -0.30 -9.28 -8.85
N HIS A 36 0.70 -9.97 -9.39
CA HIS A 36 1.85 -10.45 -8.61
C HIS A 36 2.79 -9.32 -8.20
N ALA A 37 2.94 -8.29 -9.02
CA ALA A 37 3.65 -7.07 -8.62
C ALA A 37 2.98 -6.42 -7.40
N ALA A 38 1.64 -6.30 -7.39
CA ALA A 38 0.91 -5.76 -6.26
C ALA A 38 1.08 -6.62 -4.99
N LEU A 39 1.02 -7.95 -5.10
CA LEU A 39 1.23 -8.88 -3.99
C LEU A 39 2.66 -8.77 -3.41
N LEU A 40 3.67 -8.79 -4.29
CA LEU A 40 5.08 -8.66 -3.89
C LEU A 40 5.31 -7.35 -3.15
N LEU A 41 4.88 -6.23 -3.75
CA LEU A 41 5.03 -4.90 -3.16
C LEU A 41 4.22 -4.74 -1.86
N ALA A 42 3.08 -5.41 -1.72
CA ALA A 42 2.30 -5.41 -0.49
C ALA A 42 2.94 -6.24 0.64
N ALA A 43 3.82 -7.19 0.32
CA ALA A 43 4.55 -8.00 1.30
C ALA A 43 5.83 -7.32 1.82
N LEU A 44 6.42 -6.38 1.07
CA LEU A 44 7.66 -5.70 1.45
C LEU A 44 7.50 -4.84 2.71
N PRO A 45 8.44 -4.82 3.66
CA PRO A 45 8.36 -3.94 4.82
C PRO A 45 8.29 -2.46 4.40
N SER A 46 7.69 -1.62 5.24
CA SER A 46 7.69 -0.18 5.00
C SER A 46 9.11 0.37 5.17
N LEU A 47 9.70 0.95 4.13
CA LEU A 47 11.04 1.57 4.23
C LEU A 47 11.08 2.73 5.24
N SER A 48 10.01 3.54 5.31
CA SER A 48 9.93 4.66 6.25
C SER A 48 9.63 4.22 7.69
N PHE A 49 9.14 3.00 7.87
CA PHE A 49 8.70 2.46 9.16
C PHE A 49 9.02 0.95 9.21
N PRO A 50 10.30 0.57 9.22
CA PRO A 50 10.71 -0.84 9.04
C PRO A 50 10.16 -1.77 10.13
N ASP A 51 10.09 -1.27 11.37
CA ASP A 51 9.67 -2.05 12.54
C ASP A 51 8.18 -1.89 12.87
N VAL A 52 7.40 -1.25 12.00
CA VAL A 52 5.97 -1.00 12.23
C VAL A 52 5.13 -2.01 11.47
N GLU A 53 4.20 -2.64 12.18
CA GLU A 53 3.17 -3.50 11.62
C GLU A 53 1.84 -2.77 11.46
N LEU A 54 1.57 -1.82 12.36
CA LEU A 54 0.34 -1.04 12.45
C LEU A 54 0.65 0.46 12.55
N LEU A 55 0.28 1.21 11.52
CA LEU A 55 0.37 2.68 11.51
C LEU A 55 -1.01 3.29 11.70
N ILE A 56 -1.17 4.11 12.73
CA ILE A 56 -2.37 4.89 13.01
C ILE A 56 -2.11 6.33 12.58
N VAL A 57 -2.92 6.83 11.63
CA VAL A 57 -2.82 8.18 11.10
C VAL A 57 -4.02 8.99 11.60
N VAL A 58 -3.75 9.94 12.48
CA VAL A 58 -4.75 10.83 13.08
C VAL A 58 -4.84 12.11 12.25
N ARG A 59 -6.06 12.68 12.11
CA ARG A 59 -6.23 13.95 11.38
C ARG A 59 -5.49 15.07 12.10
N ARG A 60 -4.89 16.00 11.33
CA ARG A 60 -4.12 17.15 11.86
C ARG A 60 -4.85 17.94 12.96
N HIS A 61 -6.16 18.13 12.80
CA HIS A 61 -6.96 18.98 13.70
C HIS A 61 -7.37 18.26 14.99
N ASP A 62 -7.14 16.96 15.10
CA ASP A 62 -7.54 16.15 16.25
C ASP A 62 -6.32 15.82 17.12
N VAL A 63 -5.69 16.87 17.66
CA VAL A 63 -4.47 16.78 18.46
C VAL A 63 -4.72 16.02 19.76
N THR A 64 -5.89 16.23 20.38
CA THR A 64 -6.29 15.53 21.61
C THR A 64 -6.34 14.01 21.41
N LEU A 65 -6.93 13.54 20.31
CA LEU A 65 -6.95 12.12 19.96
C LEU A 65 -5.55 11.59 19.68
N PHE A 66 -4.72 12.36 18.98
CA PHE A 66 -3.33 11.98 18.72
C PHE A 66 -2.55 11.77 20.01
N GLU A 67 -2.60 12.74 20.93
CA GLU A 67 -1.93 12.64 22.22
C GLU A 67 -2.44 11.47 23.07
N TYR A 68 -3.77 11.28 23.10
CA TYR A 68 -4.37 10.15 23.80
C TYR A 68 -3.85 8.81 23.26
N LEU A 69 -3.90 8.61 21.94
CA LEU A 69 -3.43 7.37 21.30
C LEU A 69 -1.93 7.18 21.47
N GLN A 70 -1.15 8.26 21.38
CA GLN A 70 0.29 8.21 21.58
C GLN A 70 0.63 7.75 23.00
N ARG A 71 -0.02 8.31 24.04
CA ARG A 71 0.17 7.88 25.43
C ARG A 71 -0.30 6.45 25.67
N ARG A 72 -1.45 6.07 25.10
CA ARG A 72 -2.06 4.75 25.34
C ARG A 72 -1.29 3.60 24.69
N LEU A 73 -0.64 3.86 23.56
CA LEU A 73 0.07 2.85 22.75
C LEU A 73 1.58 2.96 22.86
N ASP A 74 2.07 3.78 23.79
CA ASP A 74 3.50 3.88 24.05
C ASP A 74 4.07 2.53 24.50
N GLY A 75 5.26 2.19 24.01
CA GLY A 75 5.90 0.90 24.26
C GLY A 75 5.27 -0.32 23.57
N VAL A 76 4.13 -0.19 22.88
CA VAL A 76 3.56 -1.31 22.11
C VAL A 76 4.38 -1.55 20.85
N ARG A 77 5.11 -2.67 20.81
CA ARG A 77 5.95 -3.06 19.66
C ARG A 77 5.11 -3.13 18.37
N GLY A 78 5.69 -2.62 17.28
CA GLY A 78 5.05 -2.67 15.97
C GLY A 78 3.95 -1.62 15.74
N VAL A 79 3.64 -0.77 16.71
CA VAL A 79 2.60 0.26 16.57
C VAL A 79 3.21 1.65 16.49
N LYS A 80 2.78 2.45 15.51
CA LYS A 80 3.16 3.85 15.40
C LYS A 80 1.94 4.72 15.21
N VAL A 81 1.86 5.82 15.96
CA VAL A 81 0.84 6.86 15.80
C VAL A 81 1.49 8.09 15.20
N ILE A 82 0.89 8.66 14.15
CA ILE A 82 1.34 9.91 13.50
C ILE A 82 0.16 10.83 13.22
N LEU A 83 0.43 12.13 13.11
CA LEU A 83 -0.50 13.10 12.54
C LEU A 83 -0.42 13.10 11.01
N ASP A 84 -1.56 13.30 10.33
CA ASP A 84 -1.59 13.56 8.90
C ASP A 84 -1.02 14.95 8.61
N ARG A 85 0.22 14.98 8.12
CA ARG A 85 0.95 16.21 7.77
C ARG A 85 0.68 16.73 6.35
N ARG A 86 -0.25 16.14 5.58
CA ARG A 86 -0.47 16.55 4.18
C ARG A 86 -1.18 17.90 4.10
N VAL A 87 -0.44 18.97 3.74
CA VAL A 87 -0.90 20.38 3.70
C VAL A 87 -1.84 20.74 2.53
N SER A 88 -2.30 19.79 1.71
CA SER A 88 -3.18 20.13 0.57
C SER A 88 -4.66 19.96 0.89
N ASP A 89 -5.21 21.03 1.43
CA ASP A 89 -6.62 21.28 1.72
C ASP A 89 -7.51 21.45 0.46
N ARG A 90 -6.96 21.37 -0.76
CA ARG A 90 -7.77 21.41 -2.00
C ARG A 90 -8.68 20.17 -2.20
N ARG A 91 -8.69 19.23 -1.27
CA ARG A 91 -9.53 18.01 -1.31
C ARG A 91 -10.49 17.85 -0.14
N HIS A 92 -10.52 18.79 0.79
CA HIS A 92 -11.41 18.78 1.96
C HIS A 92 -12.78 19.44 1.72
N ALA A 93 -13.17 19.68 0.46
CA ALA A 93 -14.58 19.88 0.18
C ALA A 93 -15.32 18.63 0.67
N LEU A 94 -16.19 18.83 1.67
CA LEU A 94 -17.11 17.90 2.33
C LEU A 94 -18.15 17.27 1.38
N GLY A 95 -17.76 16.98 0.14
CA GLY A 95 -18.56 16.21 -0.79
C GLY A 95 -18.14 14.75 -0.73
N GLN A 96 -19.12 13.86 -0.58
CA GLN A 96 -19.01 12.44 -0.87
C GLN A 96 -18.39 12.26 -2.26
N ARG A 97 -17.06 12.19 -2.35
CA ARG A 97 -16.38 11.92 -3.60
C ARG A 97 -16.46 10.42 -3.80
N ALA A 98 -17.27 10.03 -4.78
CA ALA A 98 -17.27 8.69 -5.36
C ALA A 98 -15.82 8.20 -5.44
N PRO A 99 -15.55 6.94 -5.05
CA PRO A 99 -14.19 6.41 -5.02
C PRO A 99 -13.58 6.59 -6.40
N ASP A 100 -12.69 7.57 -6.53
CA ASP A 100 -12.00 7.86 -7.76
C ASP A 100 -11.18 6.60 -8.10
N ARG A 101 -11.66 5.81 -9.06
CA ARG A 101 -11.08 4.52 -9.47
C ARG A 101 -9.59 4.65 -9.81
N ARG A 102 -9.11 5.86 -10.13
CA ARG A 102 -7.69 6.17 -10.37
C ARG A 102 -6.82 6.16 -9.10
N ARG A 103 -7.37 6.50 -7.93
CA ARG A 103 -6.62 6.56 -6.65
C ARG A 103 -6.40 5.19 -6.01
N LEU A 104 -7.40 4.31 -6.12
CA LEU A 104 -7.34 2.94 -5.61
C LEU A 104 -6.22 2.12 -6.27
N ARG A 105 -5.90 2.40 -7.54
CA ARG A 105 -4.91 1.63 -8.30
C ARG A 105 -3.44 1.85 -7.92
N ARG A 106 -3.09 2.91 -7.16
CA ARG A 106 -1.67 3.23 -6.85
C ARG A 106 -1.25 2.96 -5.41
N ARG A 107 -2.19 2.90 -4.46
CA ARG A 107 -1.83 2.60 -3.06
C ARG A 107 -1.78 1.09 -2.87
N LEU A 108 -0.58 0.59 -2.64
CA LEU A 108 -0.33 -0.82 -2.31
C LEU A 108 -1.02 -1.25 -1.02
N ARG A 109 -1.14 -0.32 -0.06
CA ARG A 109 -1.79 -0.52 1.23
C ARG A 109 -2.87 0.53 1.41
N LEU A 110 -4.12 0.09 1.39
CA LEU A 110 -5.27 0.94 1.67
C LEU A 110 -5.39 1.09 3.19
N GLY A 111 -5.54 2.34 3.64
CA GLY A 111 -5.88 2.60 5.03
C GLY A 111 -7.36 2.34 5.25
N GLN A 112 -7.70 1.71 6.36
CA GLN A 112 -9.08 1.56 6.82
C GLN A 112 -9.42 2.75 7.72
N ALA A 113 -10.40 3.56 7.31
CA ALA A 113 -10.91 4.64 8.13
C ALA A 113 -11.69 4.08 9.32
N SER A 114 -11.38 4.55 10.52
CA SER A 114 -12.13 4.29 11.74
C SER A 114 -13.22 5.34 11.91
N SER A 115 -14.35 4.96 12.50
CA SER A 115 -15.37 5.91 12.98
C SER A 115 -14.84 6.83 14.08
N LEU A 116 -13.76 6.45 14.76
CA LEU A 116 -13.11 7.18 15.84
C LEU A 116 -12.13 8.27 15.36
N GLY A 117 -12.21 8.71 14.10
CA GLY A 117 -11.45 9.87 13.60
C GLY A 117 -10.02 9.61 13.09
N TYR A 118 -9.53 8.37 13.13
CA TYR A 118 -8.21 8.00 12.61
C TYR A 118 -8.26 6.95 11.48
N THR A 119 -7.17 6.80 10.73
CA THR A 119 -7.01 5.76 9.69
C THR A 119 -5.96 4.76 10.12
N VAL A 120 -6.24 3.47 9.94
CA VAL A 120 -5.32 2.37 10.23
C VAL A 120 -4.70 1.85 8.94
N VAL A 121 -3.37 1.77 8.88
CA VAL A 121 -2.62 1.15 7.78
C VAL A 121 -1.87 -0.05 8.34
N ARG A 122 -2.12 -1.23 7.75
CA ARG A 122 -1.41 -2.46 8.10
C ARG A 122 -0.26 -2.67 7.13
N PHE A 123 0.94 -2.83 7.66
CA PHE A 123 2.15 -3.06 6.88
C PHE A 123 2.48 -4.55 6.71
N ARG A 124 1.85 -5.44 7.47
CA ARG A 124 1.86 -6.88 7.17
C ARG A 124 0.44 -7.35 6.88
N PRO A 125 0.22 -8.13 5.79
CA PRO A 125 -1.00 -8.92 5.68
C PRO A 125 -1.05 -9.91 6.85
N ARG A 126 -2.25 -10.13 7.41
CA ARG A 126 -2.50 -11.20 8.37
C ARG A 126 -2.49 -12.55 7.66
#